data_AF-A0AAV2I977-F1
#
_entry.id   AF-A0AAV2I977-F1
#
_cell.length_a   1.000
_cell.length_b   1.000
_cell.length_c   1.000
_cell.angle_alpha   90.00
_cell.angle_beta   90.00
_cell.angle_gamma   90.00
#
_symmetry.space_group_name_H-M   'P 1'
#
loop_
_entity.id
_entity.type
_entity.pdbx_description
1 polymer ?
#
loop_
_entity_poly.entity_id
_entity_poly.type
_entity_poly.pdbx_seq_one_letter_code
_entity_poly.pdbx_strand_id
1 'polypeptide(L)'
;KVEDINLFGVNRRASPENKGTQQLVCKQKPLELGIVLDSSSSIATKDFQTGIKFLQDFLQHFDIGPDPNDVRVSIITYGNGTYPDRAFNLNTYRSKEGVISAIGNITHMAGDNTDTGLAIKYMREAQLAKSVVRTGVARVGLVITDGKSQDWLTTNEQSQFARADGITMFAIGVGRSVNKEELIKIAGNESRVTNVSGYDSLKNIINTLADEICIMTPEPTTLPLPQPQKLMTTTLPPPQPQKLMKTTLPPPQPQKLMPTTSPPDDTPCCIKKPADVYFVFSQMELGLEATEWTAVFISETIDARDMINGFRYGVISGSCPDDAGFALNAYDNVADIRAWVQSYKNRKLPSLVKNLAARGYTEARGARAGVMKVAVIVANSGMNLTDLQAEVNKLVADGVKVFIADPTGKGVSVSGVTILTERLAGQQSNQLVTALCASKENRVML
;
A
#
# COMPACT_ATOMS: atom_id res chain seq x y z
N LYS A 1 -3.51 78.10 -44.77
CA LYS A 1 -4.75 77.28 -44.64
C LYS A 1 -4.30 75.89 -44.22
N VAL A 2 -4.30 75.47 -42.97
CA VAL A 2 -4.76 75.94 -41.65
C VAL A 2 -3.80 75.21 -40.69
N GLU A 3 -2.89 75.93 -40.02
CA GLU A 3 -2.90 76.23 -38.57
C GLU A 3 -2.87 74.95 -37.71
N ASP A 4 -1.71 74.61 -37.15
CA ASP A 4 -1.24 75.00 -35.79
C ASP A 4 -1.98 74.26 -34.67
N ILE A 5 -1.26 73.53 -33.82
CA ILE A 5 -0.87 73.95 -32.45
C ILE A 5 -0.23 72.74 -31.71
N ASN A 6 0.99 73.00 -31.21
CA ASN A 6 1.78 72.22 -30.25
C ASN A 6 1.00 71.84 -28.97
N LEU A 7 1.47 70.82 -28.23
CA LEU A 7 2.01 71.02 -26.86
C LEU A 7 2.52 69.72 -26.23
N PHE A 8 3.80 69.77 -25.88
CA PHE A 8 4.58 69.01 -24.90
C PHE A 8 3.83 68.08 -23.92
N GLY A 9 4.41 66.91 -23.67
CA GLY A 9 4.14 66.17 -22.44
C GLY A 9 4.64 64.73 -22.46
N VAL A 10 5.80 64.50 -21.85
CA VAL A 10 6.28 63.17 -21.44
C VAL A 10 5.15 62.39 -20.77
N ASN A 11 4.86 61.18 -21.23
CA ASN A 11 4.06 60.25 -20.44
C ASN A 11 4.64 58.82 -20.50
N ARG A 12 5.24 58.43 -19.38
CA ARG A 12 5.56 57.04 -19.05
C ARG A 12 4.26 56.24 -19.09
N ARG A 13 4.08 55.34 -20.05
CA ARG A 13 2.99 54.36 -19.98
C ARG A 13 3.49 53.06 -19.38
N ALA A 14 3.12 52.94 -18.09
CA ALA A 14 2.68 51.76 -17.37
C ALA A 14 3.03 50.39 -17.96
N SER A 15 3.81 49.65 -17.16
CA SER A 15 3.95 48.20 -17.21
C SER A 15 2.56 47.53 -17.12
N PRO A 16 2.29 46.47 -17.90
CA PRO A 16 1.04 45.71 -17.78
C PRO A 16 0.95 45.05 -16.40
N GLU A 17 -0.26 45.06 -15.87
CA GLU A 17 -0.66 44.66 -14.52
C GLU A 17 -0.03 43.37 -14.04
N ASN A 18 0.51 43.46 -12.82
CA ASN A 18 1.00 42.37 -12.02
C ASN A 18 -0.17 41.41 -11.70
N LYS A 19 -0.39 40.41 -12.56
CA LYS A 19 -1.11 39.19 -12.17
C LYS A 19 -0.25 38.52 -11.11
N GLY A 20 -0.57 38.79 -9.84
CA GLY A 20 0.09 38.18 -8.70
C GLY A 20 0.09 36.67 -8.87
N THR A 21 1.24 36.13 -9.26
CA THR A 21 1.59 34.75 -8.96
C THR A 21 1.50 34.65 -7.46
N GLN A 22 0.46 33.97 -6.96
CA GLN A 22 0.48 33.50 -5.59
C GLN A 22 1.72 32.62 -5.48
N GLN A 23 2.78 33.15 -4.89
CA GLN A 23 3.89 32.34 -4.48
C GLN A 23 3.33 31.43 -3.40
N LEU A 24 3.15 30.15 -3.73
CA LEU A 24 2.87 29.13 -2.75
C LEU A 24 4.11 29.04 -1.86
N VAL A 25 4.14 29.85 -0.80
CA VAL A 25 5.15 29.76 0.23
C VAL A 25 4.74 28.60 1.11
N CYS A 26 5.62 27.60 1.25
CA CYS A 26 5.49 26.56 2.26
C CYS A 26 5.41 27.25 3.64
N LYS A 27 4.20 27.44 4.17
CA LYS A 27 4.02 27.79 5.59
C LYS A 27 4.26 26.51 6.37
N GLN A 28 5.51 26.28 6.73
CA GLN A 28 5.91 25.03 7.33
C GLN A 28 5.09 24.72 8.58
N LYS A 29 4.38 23.60 8.54
CA LYS A 29 3.72 22.98 9.70
C LYS A 29 4.67 21.97 10.33
N PRO A 30 4.53 21.69 11.63
CA PRO A 30 5.30 20.62 12.24
C PRO A 30 5.04 19.30 11.52
N LEU A 31 6.13 18.53 11.34
CA LEU A 31 6.13 17.27 10.62
C LEU A 31 7.09 16.29 11.29
N GLU A 32 6.73 15.01 11.28
CA GLU A 32 7.61 13.89 11.58
C GLU A 32 7.92 13.16 10.28
N LEU A 33 9.15 13.30 9.78
CA LEU A 33 9.58 12.75 8.50
C LEU A 33 10.48 11.54 8.72
N GLY A 34 10.01 10.35 8.35
CA GLY A 34 10.82 9.14 8.29
C GLY A 34 11.29 8.85 6.87
N ILE A 35 12.60 8.69 6.69
CA ILE A 35 13.23 8.40 5.40
C ILE A 35 13.70 6.94 5.39
N VAL A 36 13.34 6.20 4.35
CA VAL A 36 13.78 4.83 4.10
C VAL A 36 14.62 4.87 2.82
N LEU A 37 15.93 4.64 2.97
CA LEU A 37 16.89 4.77 1.88
C LEU A 37 17.50 3.41 1.53
N ASP A 38 17.35 3.03 0.27
CA ASP A 38 17.94 1.81 -0.27
C ASP A 38 19.48 1.93 -0.34
N SER A 39 20.14 0.90 0.19
CA SER A 39 21.59 0.74 0.25
C SER A 39 21.99 -0.67 -0.23
N SER A 40 21.18 -1.25 -1.12
CA SER A 40 21.45 -2.53 -1.77
C SER A 40 22.57 -2.42 -2.82
N SER A 41 23.14 -3.56 -3.19
CA SER A 41 24.29 -3.69 -4.09
C SER A 41 23.95 -3.38 -5.55
N SER A 42 22.66 -3.27 -5.91
CA SER A 42 22.23 -2.78 -7.23
C SER A 42 22.56 -1.32 -7.45
N ILE A 43 22.71 -0.55 -6.36
CA ILE A 43 23.06 0.86 -6.39
C ILE A 43 24.58 0.99 -6.42
N ALA A 44 25.13 1.67 -7.42
CA ALA A 44 26.55 1.99 -7.41
C ALA A 44 26.87 2.94 -6.24
N THR A 45 28.03 2.79 -5.59
CA THR A 45 28.40 3.68 -4.46
C THR A 45 28.35 5.17 -4.82
N LYS A 46 28.67 5.53 -6.07
CA LYS A 46 28.54 6.91 -6.57
C LYS A 46 27.08 7.38 -6.66
N ASP A 47 26.19 6.49 -7.06
CA ASP A 47 24.76 6.75 -7.16
C ASP A 47 24.15 6.88 -5.76
N PHE A 48 24.54 6.02 -4.82
CA PHE A 48 24.17 6.15 -3.41
C PHE A 48 24.61 7.50 -2.83
N GLN A 49 25.84 7.94 -3.10
CA GLN A 49 26.32 9.27 -2.71
C GLN A 49 25.50 10.40 -3.33
N THR A 50 25.03 10.22 -4.56
CA THR A 50 24.14 11.17 -5.24
C THR A 50 22.76 11.21 -4.54
N GLY A 51 22.25 10.05 -4.10
CA GLY A 51 21.05 9.96 -3.24
C GLY A 51 21.21 10.66 -1.89
N ILE A 52 22.37 10.50 -1.23
CA ILE A 52 22.72 11.22 -0.01
C ILE A 52 22.72 12.74 -0.25
N LYS A 53 23.35 13.19 -1.34
CA LYS A 53 23.39 14.62 -1.69
C LYS A 53 21.98 15.16 -1.98
N PHE A 54 21.16 14.40 -2.69
CA PHE A 54 19.75 14.73 -2.89
C PHE A 54 19.00 14.92 -1.56
N LEU A 55 19.16 14.02 -0.59
CA LEU A 55 18.53 14.16 0.72
C LEU A 55 19.01 15.39 1.48
N GLN A 56 20.32 15.69 1.43
CA GLN A 56 20.86 16.91 2.05
C GLN A 56 20.23 18.17 1.45
N ASP A 57 20.12 18.25 0.13
CA ASP A 57 19.56 19.41 -0.58
C ASP A 57 18.03 19.50 -0.41
N PHE A 58 17.34 18.36 -0.40
CA PHE A 58 15.91 18.27 -0.08
C PHE A 58 15.62 18.80 1.33
N LEU A 59 16.40 18.38 2.32
CA LEU A 59 16.18 18.79 3.71
C LEU A 59 16.48 20.27 3.99
N GLN A 60 17.17 20.98 3.08
CA GLN A 60 17.33 22.44 3.20
C GLN A 60 15.99 23.19 3.16
N HIS A 61 14.97 22.61 2.52
CA HIS A 61 13.64 23.20 2.35
C HIS A 61 12.79 23.17 3.63
N PHE A 62 13.26 22.50 4.68
CA PHE A 62 12.55 22.37 5.94
C PHE A 62 13.33 23.03 7.07
N ASP A 63 12.65 23.74 7.96
CA ASP A 63 13.14 24.16 9.26
C ASP A 63 13.15 22.95 10.20
N ILE A 64 14.35 22.47 10.50
CA ILE A 64 14.56 21.22 11.23
C ILE A 64 15.14 21.53 12.61
N GLY A 65 14.47 21.03 13.63
CA GLY A 65 14.82 21.32 15.01
C GLY A 65 13.84 20.70 16.00
N PRO A 66 14.08 20.92 17.30
CA PRO A 66 13.27 20.36 18.37
C PRO A 66 12.01 21.19 18.64
N ASP A 67 11.84 22.37 18.03
CA ASP A 67 10.74 23.26 18.39
C ASP A 67 9.39 22.70 17.96
N PRO A 68 8.29 23.03 18.65
CA PRO A 68 6.97 22.46 18.38
C PRO A 68 6.45 22.63 16.94
N ASN A 69 6.99 23.60 16.20
CA ASN A 69 6.60 23.91 14.82
C ASN A 69 7.58 23.36 13.77
N ASP A 70 8.72 22.81 14.19
CA ASP A 70 9.77 22.32 13.29
C ASP A 70 9.44 20.95 12.70
N VAL A 71 10.16 20.59 11.65
CA VAL A 71 10.25 19.21 11.16
C VAL A 71 11.28 18.44 12.00
N ARG A 72 10.93 17.22 12.40
CA ARG A 72 11.91 16.24 12.91
C ARG A 72 12.12 15.15 11.87
N VAL A 73 13.36 14.70 11.73
CA VAL A 73 13.76 13.76 10.69
C VAL A 73 14.36 12.51 11.31
N SER A 74 13.94 11.34 10.82
CA SER A 74 14.61 10.07 11.04
C SER A 74 14.98 9.44 9.71
N ILE A 75 16.00 8.60 9.70
CA ILE A 75 16.38 7.85 8.51
C ILE A 75 16.76 6.43 8.89
N ILE A 76 16.43 5.46 8.04
CA ILE A 76 16.90 4.08 8.09
C ILE A 76 17.40 3.69 6.70
N THR A 77 18.54 3.01 6.65
CA THR A 77 19.05 2.38 5.42
C THR A 77 18.83 0.87 5.46
N TYR A 78 18.72 0.27 4.28
CA TYR A 78 18.46 -1.17 4.17
C TYR A 78 19.12 -1.80 2.93
N GLY A 79 19.18 -3.12 2.93
CA GLY A 79 19.66 -3.94 1.82
C GLY A 79 19.38 -5.39 2.17
N ASN A 80 20.38 -6.06 2.77
CA ASN A 80 20.21 -7.34 3.46
C ASN A 80 19.82 -7.11 4.91
N GLY A 81 18.52 -6.99 5.13
CA GLY A 81 17.93 -6.47 6.36
C GLY A 81 18.04 -4.96 6.47
N THR A 82 17.82 -4.47 7.70
CA THR A 82 17.93 -3.05 8.07
C THR A 82 19.27 -2.77 8.73
N TYR A 83 19.78 -1.54 8.61
CA TYR A 83 21.04 -1.13 9.24
C TYR A 83 20.85 -0.04 10.34
N PRO A 84 20.31 -0.38 11.52
CA PRO A 84 20.08 0.58 12.61
C PRO A 84 21.32 1.35 13.06
N ASP A 85 22.51 0.75 13.00
CA ASP A 85 23.77 1.39 13.42
C ASP A 85 24.20 2.55 12.50
N ARG A 86 23.55 2.70 11.35
CA ARG A 86 23.76 3.76 10.35
C ARG A 86 22.49 4.59 10.12
N ALA A 87 21.55 4.47 11.05
CA ALA A 87 20.29 5.18 11.09
C ALA A 87 20.29 6.20 12.24
N PHE A 88 19.32 7.10 12.25
CA PHE A 88 19.03 7.90 13.43
C PHE A 88 17.54 8.18 13.56
N ASN A 89 17.10 8.44 14.79
CA ASN A 89 15.70 8.65 15.15
C ASN A 89 15.37 10.15 15.18
N LEU A 90 14.08 10.48 15.24
CA LEU A 90 13.55 11.85 15.20
C LEU A 90 14.19 12.81 16.22
N ASN A 91 14.70 12.28 17.33
CA ASN A 91 15.25 13.08 18.44
C ASN A 91 16.78 12.97 18.58
N THR A 92 17.46 12.28 17.66
CA THR A 92 18.92 12.07 17.75
C THR A 92 19.67 13.37 17.51
N TYR A 93 19.29 14.13 16.48
CA TYR A 93 19.89 15.42 16.15
C TYR A 93 18.88 16.55 16.41
N ARG A 94 19.36 17.67 16.96
CA ARG A 94 18.53 18.81 17.39
C ARG A 94 18.75 20.07 16.54
N SER A 95 19.38 19.95 15.37
CA SER A 95 19.54 21.06 14.43
C SER A 95 19.56 20.55 13.00
N LYS A 96 19.15 21.42 12.07
CA LYS A 96 19.22 21.20 10.61
C LYS A 96 20.63 20.78 10.19
N GLU A 97 21.65 21.50 10.64
CA GLU A 97 23.05 21.21 10.31
C GLU A 97 23.48 19.84 10.83
N GLY A 98 23.03 19.46 12.03
CA GLY A 98 23.29 18.16 12.62
C GLY A 98 22.68 17.02 11.79
N VAL A 99 21.41 17.16 11.40
CA VAL A 99 20.72 16.19 10.53
C VAL A 99 21.40 16.07 9.17
N ILE A 100 21.71 17.18 8.51
CA ILE A 100 22.33 17.20 7.18
C ILE A 100 23.74 16.60 7.21
N SER A 101 24.53 16.91 8.24
CA SER A 101 25.86 16.34 8.45
C SER A 101 25.79 14.83 8.73
N ALA A 102 24.85 14.41 9.58
CA ALA A 102 24.64 12.99 9.88
C ALA A 102 24.28 12.17 8.63
N ILE A 103 23.37 12.68 7.80
CA ILE A 103 23.01 12.05 6.52
C ILE A 103 24.22 11.97 5.60
N GLY A 104 25.05 13.03 5.54
CA GLY A 104 26.27 13.04 4.74
C GLY A 104 27.31 11.98 5.15
N ASN A 105 27.25 11.49 6.38
CA ASN A 105 28.16 10.47 6.91
C ASN A 105 27.64 9.03 6.76
N ILE A 106 26.43 8.84 6.20
CA ILE A 106 25.89 7.50 5.95
C ILE A 106 26.70 6.84 4.82
N THR A 107 27.26 5.67 5.10
CA THR A 107 28.07 4.90 4.16
C THR A 107 27.22 3.90 3.40
N HIS A 108 27.53 3.71 2.11
CA HIS A 108 26.89 2.69 1.29
C HIS A 108 27.27 1.28 1.76
N MET A 109 26.29 0.48 2.15
CA MET A 109 26.49 -0.89 2.65
C MET A 109 26.54 -1.93 1.53
N ALA A 110 25.99 -1.64 0.35
CA ALA A 110 25.90 -2.57 -0.77
C ALA A 110 25.36 -3.96 -0.36
N GLY A 111 24.21 -3.98 0.33
CA GLY A 111 23.59 -5.25 0.74
C GLY A 111 23.13 -6.08 -0.45
N ASP A 112 23.30 -7.39 -0.41
CA ASP A 112 22.94 -8.32 -1.50
C ASP A 112 21.44 -8.58 -1.67
N ASN A 113 20.60 -7.86 -0.92
CA ASN A 113 19.14 -7.96 -0.94
C ASN A 113 18.51 -6.56 -0.93
N THR A 114 17.20 -6.48 -1.13
CA THR A 114 16.38 -5.25 -1.16
C THR A 114 15.17 -5.42 -0.25
N ASP A 115 15.42 -5.48 1.07
CA ASP A 115 14.40 -5.74 2.10
C ASP A 115 13.55 -4.50 2.48
N THR A 116 12.94 -3.87 1.47
CA THR A 116 12.15 -2.63 1.62
C THR A 116 11.06 -2.76 2.69
N GLY A 117 10.35 -3.89 2.74
CA GLY A 117 9.30 -4.13 3.73
C GLY A 117 9.80 -4.14 5.17
N LEU A 118 11.01 -4.67 5.43
CA LEU A 118 11.61 -4.64 6.77
C LEU A 118 11.98 -3.21 7.18
N ALA A 119 12.48 -2.41 6.23
CA ALA A 119 12.81 -1.01 6.47
C ALA A 119 11.56 -0.16 6.75
N ILE A 120 10.48 -0.37 6.00
CA ILE A 120 9.18 0.29 6.25
C ILE A 120 8.62 -0.12 7.61
N LYS A 121 8.73 -1.41 7.99
CA LYS A 121 8.34 -1.89 9.32
C LYS A 121 9.13 -1.17 10.41
N TYR A 122 10.46 -1.11 10.28
CA TYR A 122 11.32 -0.43 11.25
C TYR A 122 10.95 1.06 11.38
N MET A 123 10.78 1.76 10.27
CA MET A 123 10.33 3.15 10.27
C MET A 123 8.98 3.30 10.99
N ARG A 124 7.99 2.46 10.67
CA ARG A 124 6.65 2.52 11.29
C ARG A 124 6.69 2.26 12.80
N GLU A 125 7.35 1.18 13.22
CA GLU A 125 7.28 0.65 14.59
C GLU A 125 8.29 1.29 15.55
N ALA A 126 9.42 1.79 15.05
CA ALA A 126 10.46 2.38 15.88
C ALA A 126 10.57 3.90 15.71
N GLN A 127 10.55 4.39 14.47
CA GLN A 127 10.87 5.81 14.20
C GLN A 127 9.63 6.70 14.20
N LEU A 128 8.50 6.22 13.68
CA LEU A 128 7.24 6.96 13.54
C LEU A 128 6.11 6.41 14.41
N ALA A 129 6.46 5.60 15.42
CA ALA A 129 5.51 5.08 16.39
C ALA A 129 4.81 6.20 17.16
N LYS A 130 3.53 5.98 17.52
CA LYS A 130 2.72 6.96 18.27
C LYS A 130 3.34 7.37 19.62
N SER A 131 4.18 6.51 20.21
CA SER A 131 4.92 6.79 21.44
C SER A 131 6.15 7.69 21.25
N VAL A 132 6.63 7.85 20.02
CA VAL A 132 7.86 8.60 19.68
C VAL A 132 7.53 9.96 19.04
N VAL A 133 6.46 10.00 18.24
CA VAL A 133 6.02 11.19 17.50
C VAL A 133 5.30 12.19 18.40
N ARG A 134 5.35 13.49 18.05
CA ARG A 134 4.56 14.51 18.75
C ARG A 134 3.08 14.29 18.47
N THR A 135 2.26 14.43 19.51
CA THR A 135 0.81 14.25 19.39
C THR A 135 0.22 15.29 18.43
N GLY A 136 -0.63 14.85 17.50
CA GLY A 136 -1.31 15.72 16.55
C GLY A 136 -0.44 16.24 15.39
N VAL A 137 0.85 15.87 15.35
CA VAL A 137 1.76 16.25 14.26
C VAL A 137 1.65 15.23 13.11
N ALA A 138 1.68 15.73 11.87
CA ALA A 138 1.63 14.88 10.68
C ALA A 138 2.85 13.94 10.63
N ARG A 139 2.64 12.72 10.12
CA ARG A 139 3.70 11.73 9.94
C ARG A 139 3.82 11.37 8.47
N VAL A 140 5.01 11.53 7.91
CA VAL A 140 5.31 11.23 6.50
C VAL A 140 6.43 10.21 6.44
N GLY A 141 6.22 9.17 5.63
CA GLY A 141 7.26 8.21 5.25
C GLY A 141 7.70 8.45 3.82
N LEU A 142 8.99 8.61 3.57
CA LEU A 142 9.59 8.77 2.25
C LEU A 142 10.48 7.56 1.95
N VAL A 143 10.08 6.75 0.98
CA VAL A 143 10.87 5.59 0.51
C VAL A 143 11.61 5.97 -0.77
N ILE A 144 12.92 5.74 -0.82
CA ILE A 144 13.76 5.94 -2.01
C ILE A 144 14.44 4.61 -2.34
N THR A 145 14.16 4.08 -3.52
CA THR A 145 14.67 2.78 -3.98
C THR A 145 14.92 2.79 -5.48
N ASP A 146 15.91 2.03 -5.95
CA ASP A 146 16.25 1.88 -7.37
C ASP A 146 15.54 0.69 -8.04
N GLY A 147 14.80 -0.12 -7.27
CA GLY A 147 14.17 -1.28 -7.84
C GLY A 147 13.51 -2.24 -6.86
N LYS A 148 12.87 -3.22 -7.48
CA LYS A 148 12.02 -4.27 -6.93
C LYS A 148 12.52 -4.85 -5.60
N SER A 149 11.70 -4.80 -4.55
CA SER A 149 11.98 -5.55 -3.33
C SER A 149 12.01 -7.05 -3.63
N GLN A 150 12.96 -7.77 -3.03
CA GLN A 150 13.01 -9.23 -3.16
C GLN A 150 11.92 -9.91 -2.32
N ASP A 151 11.26 -9.18 -1.40
CA ASP A 151 10.06 -9.59 -0.68
C ASP A 151 8.93 -8.57 -0.85
N TRP A 152 8.35 -8.55 -2.05
CA TRP A 152 7.25 -7.64 -2.39
C TRP A 152 6.01 -7.84 -1.50
N LEU A 153 5.79 -9.05 -0.96
CA LEU A 153 4.64 -9.35 -0.10
C LEU A 153 4.78 -8.60 1.22
N THR A 154 5.94 -8.74 1.87
CA THR A 154 6.24 -7.99 3.10
C THR A 154 6.24 -6.49 2.81
N THR A 155 6.79 -6.05 1.68
CA THR A 155 6.76 -4.63 1.30
C THR A 155 5.32 -4.08 1.19
N ASN A 156 4.43 -4.78 0.51
CA ASN A 156 3.02 -4.39 0.41
C ASN A 156 2.31 -4.41 1.78
N GLU A 157 2.47 -5.48 2.56
CA GLU A 157 1.86 -5.62 3.89
C GLU A 157 2.31 -4.50 4.84
N GLN A 158 3.63 -4.30 4.97
CA GLN A 158 4.18 -3.32 5.91
C GLN A 158 3.86 -1.88 5.48
N SER A 159 3.74 -1.63 4.18
CA SER A 159 3.28 -0.35 3.64
C SER A 159 1.79 -0.10 3.95
N GLN A 160 0.94 -1.14 3.82
CA GLN A 160 -0.47 -1.04 4.20
C GLN A 160 -0.63 -0.71 5.68
N PHE A 161 0.11 -1.40 6.55
CA PHE A 161 0.11 -1.10 7.98
C PHE A 161 0.61 0.30 8.29
N ALA A 162 1.67 0.78 7.63
CA ALA A 162 2.16 2.16 7.81
C ALA A 162 1.07 3.20 7.47
N ARG A 163 0.36 3.01 6.35
CA ARG A 163 -0.75 3.88 5.96
C ARG A 163 -1.94 3.76 6.91
N ALA A 164 -2.30 2.55 7.32
CA ALA A 164 -3.39 2.30 8.27
C ALA A 164 -3.11 2.92 9.63
N ASP A 165 -1.84 2.96 10.04
CA ASP A 165 -1.43 3.66 11.25
C ASP A 165 -1.59 5.18 11.14
N GLY A 166 -1.76 5.74 9.94
CA GLY A 166 -1.89 7.17 9.67
C GLY A 166 -0.56 7.84 9.29
N ILE A 167 0.34 7.11 8.63
CA ILE A 167 1.56 7.65 8.01
C ILE A 167 1.27 7.89 6.52
N THR A 168 1.48 9.13 6.05
CA THR A 168 1.37 9.45 4.62
C THR A 168 2.64 9.00 3.92
N MET A 169 2.52 8.01 3.02
CA MET A 169 3.66 7.42 2.33
C MET A 169 3.90 8.06 0.96
N PHE A 170 5.15 8.40 0.68
CA PHE A 170 5.71 8.80 -0.61
C PHE A 170 6.74 7.78 -1.06
N ALA A 171 6.83 7.54 -2.37
CA ALA A 171 7.75 6.57 -2.94
C ALA A 171 8.47 7.17 -4.16
N ILE A 172 9.80 7.12 -4.12
CA ILE A 172 10.67 7.54 -5.22
C ILE A 172 11.35 6.31 -5.80
N GLY A 173 11.07 6.05 -7.07
CA GLY A 173 11.78 5.09 -7.90
C GLY A 173 12.92 5.75 -8.65
N VAL A 174 14.09 5.13 -8.62
CA VAL A 174 15.27 5.63 -9.33
C VAL A 174 15.73 4.61 -10.37
N GLY A 175 15.65 4.97 -11.65
CA GLY A 175 16.09 4.12 -12.75
C GLY A 175 14.94 3.61 -13.62
N ARG A 176 15.31 2.71 -14.55
CA ARG A 176 14.38 2.17 -15.55
C ARG A 176 13.78 0.82 -15.19
N SER A 177 14.38 0.12 -14.23
CA SER A 177 13.97 -1.22 -13.78
C SER A 177 13.04 -1.18 -12.56
N VAL A 178 12.55 0.00 -12.21
CA VAL A 178 11.66 0.21 -11.06
C VAL A 178 10.30 -0.42 -11.32
N ASN A 179 9.80 -1.18 -10.34
CA ASN A 179 8.43 -1.69 -10.37
C ASN A 179 7.45 -0.59 -9.92
N LYS A 180 6.82 0.10 -10.88
CA LYS A 180 5.88 1.19 -10.59
C LYS A 180 4.69 0.72 -9.74
N GLU A 181 4.19 -0.50 -9.94
CA GLU A 181 3.08 -1.03 -9.13
C GLU A 181 3.49 -1.17 -7.66
N GLU A 182 4.71 -1.64 -7.41
CA GLU A 182 5.24 -1.75 -6.06
C GLU A 182 5.34 -0.39 -5.37
N LEU A 183 5.82 0.64 -6.08
CA LEU A 183 5.83 2.01 -5.55
C LEU A 183 4.42 2.53 -5.25
N ILE A 184 3.44 2.24 -6.11
CA ILE A 184 2.03 2.58 -5.85
C ILE A 184 1.53 1.84 -4.61
N LYS A 185 1.91 0.57 -4.40
CA LYS A 185 1.57 -0.17 -3.18
C LYS A 185 2.27 0.37 -1.94
N ILE A 186 3.45 0.97 -2.06
CA ILE A 186 4.13 1.67 -0.97
C ILE A 186 3.41 2.98 -0.63
N ALA A 187 3.16 3.83 -1.62
CA ALA A 187 2.56 5.15 -1.44
C ALA A 187 1.05 5.09 -1.12
N GLY A 188 0.36 4.05 -1.59
CA GLY A 188 -1.09 3.88 -1.52
C GLY A 188 -1.89 4.81 -2.44
N ASN A 189 -1.22 5.70 -3.17
CA ASN A 189 -1.81 6.57 -4.19
C ASN A 189 -0.74 6.91 -5.22
N GLU A 190 -1.08 6.82 -6.50
CA GLU A 190 -0.17 7.12 -7.61
C GLU A 190 0.32 8.58 -7.59
N SER A 191 -0.47 9.53 -7.05
CA SER A 191 -0.08 10.94 -6.95
C SER A 191 1.08 11.21 -5.98
N ARG A 192 1.53 10.22 -5.23
CA ARG A 192 2.68 10.30 -4.29
C ARG A 192 3.83 9.38 -4.73
N VAL A 193 3.81 8.96 -5.99
CA VAL A 193 4.85 8.14 -6.63
C VAL A 193 5.59 9.00 -7.63
N THR A 194 6.91 9.09 -7.46
CA THR A 194 7.78 9.79 -8.39
C THR A 194 8.80 8.81 -8.94
N ASN A 195 8.85 8.64 -10.26
CA ASN A 195 9.87 7.82 -10.90
C ASN A 195 10.84 8.70 -11.68
N VAL A 196 12.13 8.62 -11.40
CA VAL A 196 13.18 9.34 -12.11
C VAL A 196 14.06 8.38 -12.90
N SER A 197 14.64 8.82 -14.01
CA SER A 197 15.41 7.93 -14.91
C SER A 197 16.75 7.45 -14.34
N GLY A 198 17.24 8.08 -13.26
CA GLY A 198 18.50 7.75 -12.59
C GLY A 198 18.82 8.76 -11.50
N TYR A 199 19.86 8.50 -10.70
CA TYR A 199 20.19 9.29 -9.51
C TYR A 199 20.50 10.76 -9.82
N ASP A 200 21.16 11.05 -10.94
CA ASP A 200 21.42 12.43 -11.38
C ASP A 200 20.15 13.26 -11.63
N SER A 201 19.00 12.60 -11.85
CA SER A 201 17.71 13.25 -12.10
C SER A 201 16.96 13.58 -10.81
N LEU A 202 17.39 13.07 -9.64
CA LEU A 202 16.78 13.35 -8.35
C LEU A 202 16.77 14.86 -8.03
N LYS A 203 17.79 15.60 -8.48
CA LYS A 203 17.86 17.05 -8.31
C LYS A 203 16.67 17.80 -8.92
N ASN A 204 16.04 17.23 -9.96
CA ASN A 204 14.95 17.87 -10.69
C ASN A 204 13.62 17.82 -9.93
N ILE A 205 13.50 16.92 -8.95
CA ILE A 205 12.25 16.71 -8.20
C ILE A 205 12.29 17.31 -6.79
N ILE A 206 13.42 17.89 -6.38
CA ILE A 206 13.63 18.40 -5.01
C ILE A 206 12.52 19.38 -4.61
N ASN A 207 12.32 20.43 -5.41
CA ASN A 207 11.37 21.50 -5.09
C ASN A 207 9.93 20.95 -5.06
N THR A 208 9.54 20.21 -6.11
CA THR A 208 8.21 19.60 -6.20
C THR A 208 7.92 18.66 -5.03
N LEU A 209 8.87 17.81 -4.67
CA LEU A 209 8.72 16.89 -3.54
C LEU A 209 8.62 17.63 -2.21
N ALA A 210 9.44 18.67 -2.01
CA ALA A 210 9.37 19.51 -0.82
C ALA A 210 8.02 20.21 -0.71
N ASP A 211 7.49 20.72 -1.82
CA ASP A 211 6.18 21.35 -1.91
C ASP A 211 5.03 20.37 -1.66
N GLU A 212 5.14 19.12 -2.11
CA GLU A 212 4.12 18.08 -1.89
C GLU A 212 4.11 17.57 -0.43
N ILE A 213 5.29 17.44 0.18
CA ILE A 213 5.44 17.01 1.57
C ILE A 213 5.09 18.16 2.52
N CYS A 214 5.35 19.41 2.12
CA CYS A 214 4.86 20.57 2.84
C CYS A 214 3.36 20.76 2.61
N ILE A 215 2.55 20.70 3.68
CA ILE A 215 1.10 20.94 3.53
C ILE A 215 0.86 22.41 3.19
N MET A 216 0.70 22.70 1.90
CA MET A 216 0.29 24.00 1.39
C MET A 216 -1.16 24.27 1.81
N THR A 217 -1.35 25.05 2.87
CA THR A 217 -2.63 25.75 3.08
C THR A 217 -2.57 27.10 2.39
N PRO A 218 -3.58 27.50 1.59
CA PRO A 218 -3.65 28.87 1.08
C PRO A 218 -3.57 29.85 2.26
N GLU A 219 -2.91 31.00 2.07
CA GLU A 219 -2.99 32.07 3.07
C GLU A 219 -4.46 32.31 3.40
N PRO A 220 -4.84 32.46 4.69
CA PRO A 220 -6.15 32.99 5.00
C PRO A 220 -6.23 34.33 4.28
N THR A 221 -7.09 34.43 3.27
CA THR A 221 -7.44 35.72 2.70
C THR A 221 -8.01 36.50 3.88
N THR A 222 -7.23 37.44 4.42
CA THR A 222 -7.76 38.43 5.34
C THR A 222 -8.79 39.21 4.55
N LEU A 223 -10.04 38.75 4.59
CA LEU A 223 -11.17 39.56 4.18
C LEU A 223 -11.06 40.85 5.00
N PRO A 224 -11.17 42.04 4.38
CA PRO A 224 -11.19 43.28 5.13
C PRO A 224 -12.31 43.18 6.16
N LEU A 225 -12.00 43.43 7.44
CA LEU A 225 -13.03 43.59 8.47
C LEU A 225 -14.09 44.59 7.95
N PRO A 226 -15.39 44.29 8.06
CA PRO A 226 -16.42 45.24 7.68
C PRO A 226 -16.22 46.50 8.53
N GLN A 227 -16.01 47.65 7.88
CA GLN A 227 -16.05 48.92 8.59
C GLN A 227 -17.46 49.13 9.16
N PRO A 228 -17.60 49.75 10.36
CA PRO A 228 -18.92 50.01 10.94
C PRO A 228 -19.71 50.93 10.01
N GLN A 229 -20.75 50.41 9.35
CA GLN A 229 -21.65 51.24 8.57
C GLN A 229 -22.56 52.03 9.52
N LYS A 230 -22.58 53.34 9.29
CA LYS A 230 -23.36 54.32 10.05
C LYS A 230 -24.86 54.02 9.90
N LEU A 231 -25.54 53.83 11.02
CA LEU A 231 -26.97 53.54 11.11
C LEU A 231 -27.80 54.70 10.52
N MET A 232 -28.59 54.42 9.48
CA MET A 232 -29.67 55.30 9.06
C MET A 232 -31.01 54.69 9.46
N THR A 233 -31.67 55.35 10.39
CA THR A 233 -33.04 55.10 10.84
C THR A 233 -34.04 55.57 9.78
N THR A 234 -34.88 54.67 9.31
CA THR A 234 -36.14 55.02 8.63
C THR A 234 -37.28 54.28 9.31
N THR A 235 -38.19 55.05 9.88
CA THR A 235 -39.42 54.63 10.57
C THR A 235 -40.46 54.13 9.57
N LEU A 236 -41.15 53.03 9.89
CA LEU A 236 -42.34 52.53 9.19
C LEU A 236 -43.60 52.69 10.06
N PRO A 237 -44.79 52.90 9.45
CA PRO A 237 -46.03 53.27 10.13
C PRO A 237 -46.77 52.06 10.76
N PRO A 238 -47.75 52.29 11.66
CA PRO A 238 -48.36 51.24 12.48
C PRO A 238 -49.36 50.34 11.71
N PRO A 239 -49.58 49.10 12.17
CA PRO A 239 -50.39 48.12 11.46
C PRO A 239 -51.90 48.31 11.73
N GLN A 240 -52.73 48.06 10.70
CA GLN A 240 -54.17 47.86 10.85
C GLN A 240 -54.54 46.36 10.98
N PRO A 241 -55.67 46.01 11.62
CA PRO A 241 -55.96 44.63 12.02
C PRO A 241 -56.72 43.87 10.93
N GLN A 242 -56.25 42.66 10.60
CA GLN A 242 -57.00 41.70 9.79
C GLN A 242 -57.27 40.39 10.55
N LYS A 243 -58.47 39.86 10.31
CA LYS A 243 -59.20 38.83 11.06
C LYS A 243 -58.54 37.44 11.04
N LEU A 244 -58.69 36.77 12.18
CA LEU A 244 -58.34 35.38 12.46
C LEU A 244 -59.15 34.39 11.59
N MET A 245 -58.48 33.65 10.71
CA MET A 245 -58.99 32.40 10.16
C MET A 245 -58.22 31.23 10.78
N LYS A 246 -58.95 30.40 11.53
CA LYS A 246 -58.47 29.10 12.02
C LYS A 246 -58.49 28.12 10.83
N THR A 247 -57.34 27.57 10.48
CA THR A 247 -57.26 26.37 9.65
C THR A 247 -56.52 25.30 10.42
N THR A 248 -57.28 24.28 10.81
CA THR A 248 -56.87 23.10 11.55
C THR A 248 -56.04 22.20 10.64
N LEU A 249 -54.83 21.83 11.06
CA LEU A 249 -54.05 20.75 10.44
C LEU A 249 -54.77 19.41 10.63
N PRO A 250 -54.86 18.55 9.60
CA PRO A 250 -55.39 17.21 9.76
C PRO A 250 -54.39 16.31 10.49
N PRO A 251 -54.84 15.41 11.38
CA PRO A 251 -53.97 14.47 12.07
C PRO A 251 -53.39 13.43 11.09
N PRO A 252 -52.18 12.91 11.35
CA PRO A 252 -51.58 11.88 10.51
C PRO A 252 -52.42 10.61 10.52
N GLN A 253 -52.77 10.12 9.32
CA GLN A 253 -53.46 8.84 9.17
C GLN A 253 -52.55 7.67 9.59
N PRO A 254 -53.10 6.63 10.24
CA PRO A 254 -52.34 5.45 10.62
C PRO A 254 -51.98 4.64 9.36
N GLN A 255 -50.68 4.52 9.09
CA GLN A 255 -50.20 3.57 8.09
C GLN A 255 -50.48 2.15 8.59
N LYS A 256 -51.14 1.39 7.73
CA LYS A 256 -51.56 0.01 7.92
C LYS A 256 -50.31 -0.86 8.16
N LEU A 257 -50.27 -1.51 9.32
CA LEU A 257 -49.24 -2.47 9.71
C LEU A 257 -49.21 -3.60 8.65
N MET A 258 -48.19 -3.63 7.82
CA MET A 258 -47.87 -4.82 7.04
C MET A 258 -47.36 -5.89 8.01
N PRO A 259 -47.64 -7.18 7.79
CA PRO A 259 -47.08 -8.22 8.64
C PRO A 259 -45.57 -8.12 8.52
N THR A 260 -44.90 -7.93 9.65
CA THR A 260 -43.49 -8.22 9.81
C THR A 260 -43.31 -9.70 9.50
N THR A 261 -43.06 -10.03 8.23
CA THR A 261 -42.20 -11.18 7.94
C THR A 261 -40.91 -10.84 8.65
N SER A 262 -40.65 -11.58 9.72
CA SER A 262 -39.33 -11.71 10.31
C SER A 262 -38.28 -11.67 9.18
N PRO A 263 -37.14 -10.99 9.38
CA PRO A 263 -36.02 -11.16 8.47
C PRO A 263 -35.84 -12.66 8.22
N PRO A 264 -35.46 -13.09 7.00
CA PRO A 264 -34.86 -14.41 6.88
C PRO A 264 -33.81 -14.47 7.99
N ASP A 265 -33.80 -15.57 8.71
CA ASP A 265 -32.85 -15.83 9.77
C ASP A 265 -31.43 -15.72 9.16
N ASP A 266 -30.89 -14.50 9.13
CA ASP A 266 -29.54 -14.13 8.71
C ASP A 266 -28.60 -14.55 9.83
N THR A 267 -28.66 -15.83 10.20
CA THR A 267 -27.63 -16.47 11.00
C THR A 267 -26.35 -16.43 10.15
N PRO A 268 -25.33 -15.65 10.54
CA PRO A 268 -24.07 -15.62 9.81
C PRO A 268 -23.42 -16.99 9.95
N CYS A 269 -23.16 -17.63 8.80
CA CYS A 269 -22.24 -18.73 8.52
C CYS A 269 -21.97 -19.77 9.64
N CYS A 270 -22.20 -21.02 9.28
CA CYS A 270 -22.10 -22.24 10.10
C CYS A 270 -20.66 -22.61 10.54
N ILE A 271 -19.77 -21.65 10.79
CA ILE A 271 -18.40 -21.90 11.20
C ILE A 271 -18.21 -21.60 12.69
N LYS A 272 -18.49 -22.61 13.52
CA LYS A 272 -18.23 -22.53 14.97
C LYS A 272 -16.74 -22.67 15.33
N LYS A 273 -15.79 -22.73 14.36
CA LYS A 273 -14.35 -22.95 14.64
C LYS A 273 -13.42 -22.11 13.74
N PRO A 274 -12.43 -21.39 14.30
CA PRO A 274 -11.45 -20.61 13.54
C PRO A 274 -10.58 -21.48 12.62
N ALA A 275 -10.12 -20.91 11.50
CA ALA A 275 -9.24 -21.59 10.54
C ALA A 275 -8.12 -20.69 9.98
N ASP A 276 -7.02 -21.29 9.57
CA ASP A 276 -5.93 -20.67 8.82
C ASP A 276 -5.91 -21.24 7.38
N VAL A 277 -6.20 -20.39 6.40
CA VAL A 277 -6.42 -20.75 4.99
C VAL A 277 -5.32 -20.18 4.11
N TYR A 278 -4.63 -21.03 3.34
CA TYR A 278 -3.63 -20.62 2.34
C TYR A 278 -4.10 -20.88 0.92
N PHE A 279 -4.05 -19.87 0.05
CA PHE A 279 -4.17 -20.04 -1.39
C PHE A 279 -2.78 -20.24 -2.02
N VAL A 280 -2.60 -21.28 -2.84
CA VAL A 280 -1.32 -21.61 -3.47
C VAL A 280 -1.48 -21.70 -4.97
N PHE A 281 -0.71 -20.92 -5.73
CA PHE A 281 -0.77 -20.95 -7.19
C PHE A 281 0.56 -20.52 -7.84
N SER A 282 0.82 -20.92 -9.08
CA SER A 282 1.95 -20.40 -9.87
C SER A 282 1.42 -19.62 -11.05
N GLN A 283 1.73 -18.32 -11.12
CA GLN A 283 1.28 -17.47 -12.22
C GLN A 283 1.87 -17.90 -13.56
N MET A 284 3.15 -18.30 -13.55
CA MET A 284 3.85 -18.83 -14.72
C MET A 284 3.17 -20.11 -15.26
N GLU A 285 2.81 -21.05 -14.39
CA GLU A 285 2.19 -22.31 -14.82
C GLU A 285 0.68 -22.15 -15.15
N LEU A 286 -0.01 -21.19 -14.53
CA LEU A 286 -1.41 -20.90 -14.82
C LEU A 286 -1.61 -20.12 -16.12
N GLY A 287 -0.67 -19.23 -16.45
CA GLY A 287 -0.86 -18.24 -17.51
C GLY A 287 -1.74 -17.06 -17.05
N LEU A 288 -1.85 -16.04 -17.91
CA LEU A 288 -2.46 -14.75 -17.56
C LEU A 288 -3.95 -14.87 -17.19
N GLU A 289 -4.77 -15.47 -18.06
CA GLU A 289 -6.23 -15.57 -17.86
C GLU A 289 -6.60 -16.32 -16.57
N ALA A 290 -5.93 -17.45 -16.30
CA ALA A 290 -6.17 -18.23 -15.09
C ALA A 290 -5.62 -17.54 -13.84
N THR A 291 -4.59 -16.70 -13.96
CA THR A 291 -4.09 -15.87 -12.88
C THR A 291 -5.08 -14.77 -12.52
N GLU A 292 -5.67 -14.09 -13.52
CA GLU A 292 -6.74 -13.10 -13.30
C GLU A 292 -7.97 -13.75 -12.65
N TRP A 293 -8.39 -14.91 -13.16
CA TRP A 293 -9.47 -15.69 -12.54
C TRP A 293 -9.15 -16.04 -11.08
N THR A 294 -7.90 -16.41 -10.78
CA THR A 294 -7.46 -16.75 -9.42
C THR A 294 -7.59 -15.56 -8.49
N ALA A 295 -7.22 -14.36 -8.95
CA ALA A 295 -7.39 -13.13 -8.16
C ALA A 295 -8.87 -12.88 -7.82
N VAL A 296 -9.78 -13.05 -8.79
CA VAL A 296 -11.23 -12.94 -8.57
C VAL A 296 -11.73 -14.01 -7.60
N PHE A 297 -11.31 -15.27 -7.77
CA PHE A 297 -11.69 -16.35 -6.86
C PHE A 297 -11.28 -16.07 -5.41
N ILE A 298 -10.05 -15.62 -5.19
CA ILE A 298 -9.56 -15.25 -3.86
C ILE A 298 -10.36 -14.07 -3.30
N SER A 299 -10.60 -13.02 -4.09
CA SER A 299 -11.36 -11.84 -3.62
C SER A 299 -12.81 -12.17 -3.25
N GLU A 300 -13.44 -13.08 -4.00
CA GLU A 300 -14.81 -13.55 -3.73
C GLU A 300 -14.88 -14.56 -2.56
N THR A 301 -13.74 -15.09 -2.10
CA THR A 301 -13.68 -16.03 -0.97
C THR A 301 -13.43 -15.32 0.37
N ILE A 302 -12.73 -14.19 0.37
CA ILE A 302 -12.35 -13.49 1.60
C ILE A 302 -13.51 -12.61 2.09
N ASP A 303 -14.12 -12.97 3.22
CA ASP A 303 -15.15 -12.16 3.90
C ASP A 303 -14.62 -11.55 5.21
N ALA A 304 -14.90 -10.26 5.42
CA ALA A 304 -14.52 -9.53 6.63
C ALA A 304 -15.16 -10.11 7.92
N ARG A 305 -16.36 -10.68 7.83
CA ARG A 305 -17.07 -11.34 8.95
C ARG A 305 -16.34 -12.62 9.36
N ASP A 306 -15.77 -13.35 8.42
CA ASP A 306 -14.99 -14.57 8.72
C ASP A 306 -13.70 -14.22 9.47
N MET A 307 -13.05 -13.12 9.10
CA MET A 307 -11.87 -12.62 9.82
C MET A 307 -12.21 -12.24 11.27
N ILE A 308 -13.38 -11.64 11.51
CA ILE A 308 -13.90 -11.34 12.86
C ILE A 308 -14.18 -12.66 13.62
N ASN A 309 -14.68 -13.68 12.94
CA ASN A 309 -14.93 -15.01 13.48
C ASN A 309 -13.66 -15.88 13.60
N GLY A 310 -12.48 -15.26 13.43
CA GLY A 310 -11.19 -15.88 13.68
C GLY A 310 -10.63 -16.64 12.50
N PHE A 311 -10.98 -16.31 11.26
CA PHE A 311 -10.28 -16.80 10.06
C PHE A 311 -9.02 -15.98 9.77
N ARG A 312 -8.00 -16.64 9.24
CA ARG A 312 -6.79 -15.99 8.69
C ARG A 312 -6.54 -16.53 7.29
N TYR A 313 -6.14 -15.64 6.39
CA TYR A 313 -5.90 -15.96 4.99
C TYR A 313 -4.45 -15.64 4.62
N GLY A 314 -3.80 -16.52 3.86
CA GLY A 314 -2.47 -16.33 3.32
C GLY A 314 -2.42 -16.72 1.84
N VAL A 315 -1.44 -16.19 1.11
CA VAL A 315 -1.23 -16.52 -0.30
C VAL A 315 0.23 -16.90 -0.53
N ILE A 316 0.47 -18.00 -1.24
CA ILE A 316 1.78 -18.43 -1.72
C ILE A 316 1.71 -18.48 -3.24
N SER A 317 2.36 -17.52 -3.90
CA SER A 317 2.42 -17.43 -5.36
C SER A 317 3.86 -17.41 -5.87
N GLY A 318 4.14 -18.14 -6.95
CA GLY A 318 5.46 -18.18 -7.60
C GLY A 318 5.48 -17.46 -8.94
N SER A 319 6.14 -16.31 -8.98
CA SER A 319 6.57 -15.59 -10.19
C SER A 319 7.80 -14.70 -9.86
N CYS A 320 8.99 -15.14 -10.30
CA CYS A 320 10.35 -14.52 -10.21
C CYS A 320 11.13 -14.65 -8.88
N PRO A 321 12.46 -14.94 -8.91
CA PRO A 321 13.49 -14.49 -9.88
C PRO A 321 13.95 -15.50 -10.95
N ASP A 322 13.44 -16.73 -10.95
CA ASP A 322 13.95 -17.77 -11.87
C ASP A 322 13.57 -17.53 -13.35
N ASP A 323 12.78 -16.50 -13.65
CA ASP A 323 12.29 -16.17 -15.00
C ASP A 323 13.00 -14.98 -15.65
N ALA A 324 13.94 -14.33 -14.96
CA ALA A 324 14.49 -13.03 -15.36
C ALA A 324 15.58 -13.07 -16.46
N GLY A 325 15.86 -14.22 -17.07
CA GLY A 325 17.06 -14.36 -17.90
C GLY A 325 18.33 -14.41 -17.04
N PHE A 326 19.49 -14.50 -17.69
CA PHE A 326 20.79 -14.29 -17.05
C PHE A 326 21.61 -13.31 -17.90
N ALA A 327 22.48 -12.52 -17.27
CA ALA A 327 23.37 -11.60 -17.98
C ALA A 327 24.37 -12.38 -18.87
N LEU A 328 24.86 -11.78 -19.95
CA LEU A 328 25.75 -12.46 -20.91
C LEU A 328 27.01 -13.09 -20.27
N ASN A 329 27.43 -12.60 -19.11
CA ASN A 329 28.58 -13.05 -18.33
C ASN A 329 28.18 -13.74 -17.00
N ALA A 330 26.92 -14.10 -16.81
CA ALA A 330 26.45 -14.72 -15.56
C ALA A 330 26.99 -16.15 -15.37
N TYR A 331 27.42 -16.79 -16.44
CA TYR A 331 27.96 -18.15 -16.43
C TYR A 331 29.17 -18.24 -17.34
N ASP A 332 30.29 -18.73 -16.78
CA ASP A 332 31.54 -18.93 -17.51
C ASP A 332 31.63 -20.31 -18.17
N ASN A 333 30.60 -21.16 -18.01
CA ASN A 333 30.56 -22.49 -18.60
C ASN A 333 29.15 -22.92 -19.05
N VAL A 334 29.14 -23.82 -20.04
CA VAL A 334 27.92 -24.35 -20.67
C VAL A 334 27.10 -25.24 -19.74
N ALA A 335 27.73 -25.88 -18.75
CA ALA A 335 27.02 -26.77 -17.82
C ALA A 335 26.07 -25.99 -16.91
N ASP A 336 26.50 -24.82 -16.43
CA ASP A 336 25.70 -23.96 -15.56
C ASP A 336 24.59 -23.25 -16.33
N ILE A 337 24.87 -22.78 -17.55
CA ILE A 337 23.82 -22.29 -18.47
C ILE A 337 22.79 -23.38 -18.72
N ARG A 338 23.23 -24.62 -18.98
CA ARG A 338 22.32 -25.74 -19.21
C ARG A 338 21.51 -26.05 -17.96
N ALA A 339 22.11 -26.07 -16.77
CA ALA A 339 21.40 -26.29 -15.51
C ALA A 339 20.36 -25.19 -15.26
N TRP A 340 20.71 -23.93 -15.53
CA TRP A 340 19.80 -22.80 -15.41
C TRP A 340 18.66 -22.85 -16.43
N VAL A 341 18.93 -23.16 -17.70
CA VAL A 341 17.87 -23.33 -18.72
C VAL A 341 16.94 -24.50 -18.38
N GLN A 342 17.47 -25.56 -17.75
CA GLN A 342 16.64 -26.65 -17.25
C GLN A 342 15.83 -26.25 -16.01
N SER A 343 16.21 -25.20 -15.28
CA SER A 343 15.44 -24.68 -14.15
C SER A 343 14.10 -24.05 -14.58
N TYR A 344 13.97 -23.59 -15.83
CA TYR A 344 12.66 -23.25 -16.42
C TYR A 344 11.72 -24.44 -16.55
N LYS A 345 12.26 -25.66 -16.56
CA LYS A 345 11.44 -26.88 -16.54
C LYS A 345 11.05 -27.29 -15.13
N ASN A 346 11.60 -26.66 -14.09
CA ASN A 346 11.25 -26.96 -12.71
C ASN A 346 9.86 -26.36 -12.43
N ARG A 347 8.90 -27.25 -12.21
CA ARG A 347 7.53 -26.90 -11.83
C ARG A 347 7.54 -26.14 -10.50
N LYS A 348 6.85 -25.00 -10.46
CA LYS A 348 6.84 -24.13 -9.29
C LYS A 348 5.78 -24.57 -8.29
N LEU A 349 4.61 -25.00 -8.74
CA LEU A 349 3.50 -25.37 -7.89
C LEU A 349 3.85 -26.46 -6.86
N PRO A 350 4.49 -27.60 -7.20
CA PRO A 350 4.91 -28.58 -6.19
C PRO A 350 5.90 -28.00 -5.18
N SER A 351 6.82 -27.14 -5.62
CA SER A 351 7.80 -26.49 -4.74
C SER A 351 7.14 -25.47 -3.79
N LEU A 352 6.12 -24.76 -4.25
CA LEU A 352 5.31 -23.85 -3.44
C LEU A 352 4.51 -24.62 -2.38
N VAL A 353 3.93 -25.76 -2.75
CA VAL A 353 3.20 -26.65 -1.84
C VAL A 353 4.15 -27.28 -0.81
N LYS A 354 5.36 -27.66 -1.21
CA LYS A 354 6.42 -28.10 -0.30
C LYS A 354 6.81 -27.00 0.71
N ASN A 355 6.91 -25.75 0.26
CA ASN A 355 7.20 -24.61 1.12
C ASN A 355 6.04 -24.34 2.09
N LEU A 356 4.79 -24.42 1.61
CA LEU A 356 3.61 -24.33 2.47
C LEU A 356 3.68 -25.36 3.60
N ALA A 357 3.96 -26.63 3.28
CA ALA A 357 4.07 -27.70 4.28
C ALA A 357 5.18 -27.41 5.30
N ALA A 358 6.35 -26.97 4.83
CA ALA A 358 7.52 -26.76 5.69
C ALA A 358 7.40 -25.50 6.58
N ARG A 359 6.75 -24.44 6.11
CA ARG A 359 6.85 -23.11 6.73
C ARG A 359 5.52 -22.38 6.89
N GLY A 360 4.52 -22.68 6.07
CA GLY A 360 3.26 -21.93 6.01
C GLY A 360 2.47 -21.96 7.31
N TYR A 361 2.40 -23.12 7.96
CA TYR A 361 1.64 -23.29 9.21
C TYR A 361 2.48 -23.13 10.48
N THR A 362 3.54 -22.32 10.43
CA THR A 362 4.38 -22.00 11.60
C THR A 362 3.85 -20.77 12.33
N GLU A 363 4.07 -20.67 13.64
CA GLU A 363 3.71 -19.48 14.42
C GLU A 363 4.38 -18.22 13.88
N ALA A 364 5.61 -18.35 13.36
CA ALA A 364 6.36 -17.28 12.70
C ALA A 364 5.65 -16.72 11.44
N ARG A 365 4.77 -17.51 10.82
CA ARG A 365 3.92 -17.09 9.69
C ARG A 365 2.48 -16.77 10.13
N GLY A 366 2.24 -16.65 11.43
CA GLY A 366 0.95 -16.30 12.00
C GLY A 366 -0.04 -17.47 12.13
N ALA A 367 0.41 -18.71 11.93
CA ALA A 367 -0.44 -19.88 12.13
C ALA A 367 -0.70 -20.13 13.62
N ARG A 368 -1.91 -20.58 13.95
CA ARG A 368 -2.33 -20.80 15.33
C ARG A 368 -2.36 -22.29 15.67
N ALA A 369 -1.94 -22.63 16.88
CA ALA A 369 -2.09 -23.99 17.40
C ALA A 369 -3.58 -24.33 17.62
N GLY A 370 -3.99 -25.55 17.24
CA GLY A 370 -5.34 -26.07 17.51
C GLY A 370 -6.47 -25.52 16.62
N VAL A 371 -6.17 -24.69 15.62
CA VAL A 371 -7.14 -24.22 14.62
C VAL A 371 -7.09 -25.08 13.36
N MET A 372 -8.16 -25.06 12.57
CA MET A 372 -8.21 -25.83 11.32
C MET A 372 -7.22 -25.26 10.30
N LYS A 373 -6.37 -26.10 9.71
CA LYS A 373 -5.44 -25.72 8.64
C LYS A 373 -6.04 -26.07 7.29
N VAL A 374 -6.06 -25.12 6.36
CA VAL A 374 -6.69 -25.30 5.04
C VAL A 374 -5.74 -24.83 3.94
N ALA A 375 -5.49 -25.68 2.94
CA ALA A 375 -4.76 -25.31 1.74
C ALA A 375 -5.71 -25.34 0.53
N VAL A 376 -5.76 -24.26 -0.24
CA VAL A 376 -6.50 -24.13 -1.50
C VAL A 376 -5.49 -23.99 -2.62
N ILE A 377 -5.27 -25.06 -3.37
CA ILE A 377 -4.29 -25.12 -4.46
C ILE A 377 -5.00 -24.81 -5.77
N VAL A 378 -4.53 -23.82 -6.53
CA VAL A 378 -5.09 -23.51 -7.85
C VAL A 378 -4.26 -24.21 -8.92
N ALA A 379 -4.90 -25.14 -9.63
CA ALA A 379 -4.26 -25.97 -10.64
C ALA A 379 -5.24 -26.20 -11.79
N ASN A 380 -4.74 -26.42 -13.02
CA ASN A 380 -5.58 -26.74 -14.17
C ASN A 380 -5.20 -28.10 -14.79
N SER A 381 -6.09 -28.64 -15.62
CA SER A 381 -5.91 -29.95 -16.27
C SER A 381 -4.74 -30.02 -17.27
N GLY A 382 -4.19 -28.86 -17.67
CA GLY A 382 -3.02 -28.76 -18.55
C GLY A 382 -1.69 -28.86 -17.79
N MET A 383 -1.72 -28.81 -16.46
CA MET A 383 -0.54 -29.02 -15.62
C MET A 383 -0.29 -30.52 -15.43
N ASN A 384 0.98 -30.93 -15.40
CA ASN A 384 1.33 -32.28 -14.96
C ASN A 384 1.56 -32.25 -13.44
N LEU A 385 0.66 -32.97 -12.76
CA LEU A 385 0.44 -32.94 -11.31
C LEU A 385 1.08 -34.13 -10.59
N THR A 386 1.92 -34.92 -11.28
CA THR A 386 2.52 -36.14 -10.73
C THR A 386 3.32 -35.85 -9.45
N ASP A 387 4.12 -34.77 -9.48
CA ASP A 387 4.93 -34.34 -8.32
C ASP A 387 4.10 -33.59 -7.26
N LEU A 388 2.94 -33.04 -7.66
CA LEU A 388 2.02 -32.36 -6.74
C LEU A 388 1.39 -33.36 -5.76
N GLN A 389 1.06 -34.57 -6.21
CA GLN A 389 0.43 -35.59 -5.37
C GLN A 389 1.27 -35.93 -4.13
N ALA A 390 2.60 -36.02 -4.28
CA ALA A 390 3.49 -36.33 -3.17
C ALA A 390 3.50 -35.23 -2.09
N GLU A 391 3.47 -33.96 -2.49
CA GLU A 391 3.45 -32.82 -1.56
C GLU A 391 2.05 -32.63 -0.93
N VAL A 392 0.98 -32.89 -1.69
CA VAL A 392 -0.39 -32.94 -1.16
C VAL A 392 -0.54 -34.02 -0.09
N ASN A 393 0.02 -35.22 -0.32
CA ASN A 393 -0.04 -36.31 0.66
C ASN A 393 0.60 -35.91 2.01
N LYS A 394 1.69 -35.11 1.98
CA LYS A 394 2.33 -34.60 3.20
C LYS A 394 1.42 -33.63 3.94
N LEU A 395 0.82 -32.67 3.24
CA LEU A 395 -0.14 -31.73 3.83
C LEU A 395 -1.32 -32.47 4.49
N VAL A 396 -1.88 -33.47 3.81
CA VAL A 396 -2.97 -34.29 4.35
C VAL A 396 -2.51 -35.08 5.59
N ALA A 397 -1.31 -35.65 5.57
CA ALA A 397 -0.73 -36.34 6.73
C ALA A 397 -0.50 -35.40 7.93
N ASP A 398 -0.19 -34.12 7.68
CA ASP A 398 -0.03 -33.07 8.69
C ASP A 398 -1.38 -32.49 9.19
N GLY A 399 -2.50 -33.08 8.79
CA GLY A 399 -3.84 -32.68 9.20
C GLY A 399 -4.37 -31.42 8.51
N VAL A 400 -3.77 -31.03 7.38
CA VAL A 400 -4.23 -29.90 6.56
C VAL A 400 -5.37 -30.36 5.65
N LYS A 401 -6.50 -29.64 5.67
CA LYS A 401 -7.61 -29.87 4.74
C LYS A 401 -7.27 -29.25 3.39
N VAL A 402 -7.17 -30.06 2.34
CA VAL A 402 -6.72 -29.60 1.02
C VAL A 402 -7.89 -29.52 0.03
N PHE A 403 -7.97 -28.40 -0.67
CA PHE A 403 -8.88 -28.12 -1.77
C PHE A 403 -8.10 -27.84 -3.04
N ILE A 404 -8.67 -28.19 -4.20
CA ILE A 404 -8.15 -27.77 -5.51
C ILE A 404 -9.20 -26.94 -6.23
N ALA A 405 -8.83 -25.73 -6.60
CA ALA A 405 -9.61 -24.87 -7.48
C ALA A 405 -9.12 -25.02 -8.93
N ASP A 406 -10.00 -25.35 -9.87
CA ASP A 406 -9.68 -25.50 -11.30
C ASP A 406 -10.25 -24.35 -12.12
N PRO A 407 -9.43 -23.34 -12.51
CA PRO A 407 -9.90 -22.20 -13.30
C PRO A 407 -10.46 -22.58 -14.67
N THR A 408 -10.07 -23.75 -15.20
CA THR A 408 -10.49 -24.19 -16.54
C THR A 408 -11.77 -24.99 -16.53
N GLY A 409 -12.18 -25.55 -15.37
CA GLY A 409 -13.31 -26.46 -15.24
C GLY A 409 -13.19 -27.72 -16.12
N LYS A 410 -11.98 -28.04 -16.59
CA LYS A 410 -11.72 -29.19 -17.48
C LYS A 410 -11.43 -30.48 -16.70
N GLY A 411 -11.30 -30.38 -15.38
CA GLY A 411 -11.11 -31.51 -14.49
C GLY A 411 -9.64 -31.68 -14.12
N VAL A 412 -9.34 -31.44 -12.85
CA VAL A 412 -8.08 -31.84 -12.21
C VAL A 412 -8.31 -33.14 -11.45
N SER A 413 -7.33 -34.04 -11.42
CA SER A 413 -7.40 -35.28 -10.63
C SER A 413 -6.21 -35.36 -9.69
N VAL A 414 -6.49 -35.21 -8.39
CA VAL A 414 -5.54 -35.42 -7.29
C VAL A 414 -6.29 -36.18 -6.20
N SER A 415 -5.68 -37.23 -5.66
CA SER A 415 -6.31 -38.07 -4.65
C SER A 415 -6.21 -37.45 -3.25
N GLY A 416 -7.22 -37.66 -2.41
CA GLY A 416 -7.21 -37.23 -1.00
C GLY A 416 -7.57 -35.76 -0.77
N VAL A 417 -8.09 -35.06 -1.78
CA VAL A 417 -8.46 -33.63 -1.71
C VAL A 417 -9.91 -33.40 -2.14
N THR A 418 -10.47 -32.25 -1.82
CA THR A 418 -11.77 -31.81 -2.35
C THR A 418 -11.54 -30.96 -3.60
N ILE A 419 -12.17 -31.31 -4.72
CA ILE A 419 -12.01 -30.59 -5.98
C ILE A 419 -13.23 -29.67 -6.19
N LEU A 420 -12.98 -28.39 -6.40
CA LEU A 420 -13.98 -27.38 -6.72
C LEU A 420 -14.17 -27.38 -8.24
N THR A 421 -15.40 -27.68 -8.69
CA THR A 421 -15.64 -28.11 -10.08
C THR A 421 -16.40 -27.09 -10.95
N GLU A 422 -16.84 -25.98 -10.37
CA GLU A 422 -17.62 -24.95 -11.09
C GLU A 422 -16.75 -24.11 -12.02
N ARG A 423 -17.33 -23.54 -13.07
CA ARG A 423 -16.54 -22.74 -14.02
C ARG A 423 -16.27 -21.31 -13.53
N LEU A 424 -17.18 -20.72 -12.77
CA LEU A 424 -17.06 -19.34 -12.31
C LEU A 424 -16.36 -19.27 -10.96
N ALA A 425 -15.50 -18.26 -10.79
CA ALA A 425 -14.78 -17.98 -9.56
C ALA A 425 -15.70 -17.87 -8.34
N GLY A 426 -16.78 -17.08 -8.44
CA GLY A 426 -17.75 -16.94 -7.34
C GLY A 426 -18.49 -18.25 -7.00
N GLN A 427 -18.68 -19.15 -7.97
CA GLN A 427 -19.32 -20.44 -7.72
C GLN A 427 -18.37 -21.42 -7.01
N GLN A 428 -17.10 -21.47 -7.41
CA GLN A 428 -16.09 -22.24 -6.67
C GLN A 428 -15.85 -21.66 -5.26
N SER A 429 -15.90 -20.34 -5.10
CA SER A 429 -15.87 -19.69 -3.77
C SER A 429 -17.01 -20.21 -2.88
N ASN A 430 -18.25 -20.18 -3.39
CA ASN A 430 -19.40 -20.70 -2.67
C ASN A 430 -19.26 -22.19 -2.32
N GLN A 431 -18.71 -23.02 -3.23
CA GLN A 431 -18.44 -24.43 -2.95
C GLN A 431 -17.40 -24.59 -1.83
N LEU A 432 -16.32 -23.81 -1.86
CA LEU A 432 -15.28 -23.82 -0.83
C LEU A 432 -15.87 -23.44 0.54
N VAL A 433 -16.60 -22.32 0.61
CA VAL A 433 -17.26 -21.86 1.85
C VAL A 433 -18.22 -22.93 2.38
N THR A 434 -19.05 -23.50 1.50
CA THR A 434 -20.00 -24.57 1.88
C THR A 434 -19.27 -25.81 2.41
N ALA A 435 -18.17 -26.22 1.77
CA ALA A 435 -17.41 -27.39 2.19
C ALA A 435 -16.61 -27.16 3.49
N LEU A 436 -16.29 -25.91 3.83
CA LEU A 436 -15.75 -25.53 5.13
C LEU A 436 -16.84 -25.50 6.22
N CYS A 437 -18.08 -25.18 5.85
CA CYS A 437 -19.24 -25.11 6.73
C CYS A 437 -19.93 -26.47 7.00
N ALA A 438 -19.74 -27.46 6.14
CA ALA A 438 -20.35 -28.78 6.29
C ALA A 438 -19.73 -29.55 7.46
N SER A 439 -20.27 -29.37 8.66
CA SER A 439 -20.04 -30.31 9.76
C SER A 439 -20.70 -31.64 9.38
N LYS A 440 -19.97 -32.76 9.49
CA LYS A 440 -20.60 -34.09 9.50
C LYS A 440 -21.45 -34.22 10.76
N GLU A 441 -22.66 -33.69 10.75
CA GLU A 441 -23.76 -34.18 11.60
C GLU A 441 -24.43 -35.34 10.86
N ASN A 442 -23.72 -36.47 10.79
CA ASN A 442 -24.38 -37.74 10.63
C ASN A 442 -24.78 -38.19 12.05
N ARG A 443 -25.94 -37.73 12.53
CA ARG A 443 -26.63 -38.34 13.66
C ARG A 443 -28.04 -38.76 13.23
N VAL A 444 -28.09 -40.03 12.81
CA VAL A 444 -29.15 -41.00 13.11
C VAL A 444 -30.54 -40.67 12.53
N MET A 445 -30.83 -41.28 11.38
CA MET A 445 -32.14 -41.93 11.17
C MET A 445 -32.25 -43.07 12.17
N LEU A 446 -33.02 -42.86 13.24
CA LEU A 446 -33.79 -43.83 14.04
C LEU A 446 -34.66 -43.06 15.03
#